data_AF-D6CZS8-F1
#
_entry.id   AF-D6CZS8-F1
#
_cell.length_a   1.000
_cell.length_b   1.000
_cell.length_c   1.000
_cell.angle_alpha   90.00
_cell.angle_beta   90.00
_cell.angle_gamma   90.00
#
_symmetry.space_group_name_H-M   'P 1'
#
loop_
_entity.id
_entity.type
_entity.pdbx_description
1 polymer ?
#
loop_
_entity_poly.entity_id
_entity_poly.type
_entity_poly.pdbx_seq_one_letter_code
_entity_poly.pdbx_strand_id
1 'polypeptide(L)'
;MKTFNYAPASPIKDNITMLAVSVGMVVVPLVYPFGIRIGSTRILGPTSTAIVFIIGGLVLLVITLNKVRLARALAANGGKIVVDADSVTYPIIKKGEKTDKIFKISDIKHLKYDDEEGELEIFLTDDTQITLHAGFFESFERYEEFFALLKK
;
A
#
# COMPACT_ATOMS: atom_id res chain seq x y z
N MET A 1 23.12 -3.89 14.56
CA MET A 1 21.78 -3.33 14.81
C MET A 1 21.59 -1.99 14.08
N LYS A 2 20.71 -1.93 13.08
CA LYS A 2 20.30 -0.70 12.38
C LYS A 2 18.79 -0.52 12.54
N THR A 3 18.36 0.68 12.92
CA THR A 3 16.93 0.98 13.16
C THR A 3 16.40 1.94 12.12
N PHE A 4 15.24 1.63 11.57
CA PHE A 4 14.51 2.41 10.59
C PHE A 4 13.20 2.89 11.22
N ASN A 5 12.94 4.20 11.12
CA ASN A 5 11.67 4.74 11.54
C ASN A 5 10.62 4.35 10.48
N TYR A 6 9.56 3.69 10.91
CA TYR A 6 8.51 3.15 10.06
C TYR A 6 7.17 3.66 10.55
N ALA A 7 7.02 4.98 10.45
CA ALA A 7 5.85 5.72 10.85
C ALA A 7 5.64 6.79 9.78
N PRO A 8 4.51 6.76 9.05
CA PRO A 8 4.26 7.73 7.99
C PRO A 8 4.12 9.14 8.58
N ALA A 9 4.91 10.08 8.06
CA ALA A 9 4.89 11.48 8.50
C ALA A 9 3.55 12.16 8.19
N SER A 10 2.84 11.70 7.16
CA SER A 10 1.53 12.24 6.76
C SER A 10 0.63 11.17 6.12
N PRO A 11 -0.07 10.34 6.93
CA PRO A 11 -1.00 9.30 6.47
C PRO A 11 -2.06 9.79 5.48
N ILE A 12 -2.44 11.06 5.58
CA ILE A 12 -3.60 11.63 4.88
C ILE A 12 -3.15 12.37 3.63
N LYS A 13 -2.11 13.23 3.67
CA LYS A 13 -1.78 14.10 2.51
C LYS A 13 -1.37 13.31 1.26
N ASP A 14 -0.62 12.23 1.41
CA ASP A 14 -0.18 11.43 0.25
C ASP A 14 -1.36 10.67 -0.40
N ASN A 15 -2.42 10.41 0.37
CA ASN A 15 -3.60 9.69 -0.10
C ASN A 15 -4.77 10.62 -0.50
N ILE A 16 -4.70 11.94 -0.26
CA ILE A 16 -5.78 12.88 -0.62
C ILE A 16 -6.08 12.82 -2.13
N THR A 17 -5.05 12.75 -2.97
CA THR A 17 -5.23 12.68 -4.43
C THR A 17 -5.92 11.40 -4.84
N MET A 18 -5.49 10.24 -4.32
CA MET A 18 -6.18 8.97 -4.57
C MET A 18 -7.61 8.98 -4.05
N LEU A 19 -7.85 9.58 -2.89
CA LEU A 19 -9.19 9.68 -2.30
C LEU A 19 -10.10 10.56 -3.18
N ALA A 20 -9.59 11.70 -3.67
CA ALA A 20 -10.31 12.56 -4.60
C ALA A 20 -10.59 11.85 -5.95
N VAL A 21 -9.63 11.09 -6.49
CA VAL A 21 -9.81 10.30 -7.71
C VAL A 21 -10.86 9.21 -7.50
N SER A 22 -10.81 8.48 -6.39
CA SER A 22 -11.79 7.42 -6.06
C SER A 22 -13.22 7.98 -5.98
N VAL A 23 -13.39 9.12 -5.32
CA VAL A 23 -14.69 9.80 -5.21
C VAL A 23 -15.12 10.33 -6.57
N GLY A 24 -14.21 10.90 -7.35
CA GLY A 24 -14.47 11.37 -8.71
C GLY A 24 -14.97 10.24 -9.63
N MET A 25 -14.34 9.07 -9.58
CA MET A 25 -14.76 7.88 -10.34
C MET A 25 -16.17 7.40 -9.98
N VAL A 26 -16.65 7.65 -8.76
CA VAL A 26 -18.02 7.30 -8.35
C VAL A 26 -19.01 8.38 -8.73
N VAL A 27 -18.69 9.66 -8.49
CA VAL A 27 -19.64 10.78 -8.66
C VAL A 27 -19.80 11.18 -10.13
N VAL A 28 -18.71 11.25 -10.89
CA VAL A 28 -18.73 11.74 -12.28
C VAL A 28 -19.66 10.90 -13.18
N PRO A 29 -19.60 9.56 -13.20
CA PRO A 29 -20.49 8.77 -14.04
C PRO A 29 -21.95 8.78 -13.57
N LEU A 30 -22.19 9.11 -12.30
CA LEU A 30 -23.52 9.21 -11.71
C LEU A 30 -24.25 10.48 -12.17
N VAL A 31 -23.52 11.60 -12.25
CA VAL A 31 -24.03 12.90 -12.73
C VAL A 31 -23.98 13.00 -14.25
N TYR A 32 -22.94 12.44 -14.87
CA TYR A 32 -22.69 12.47 -16.31
C TYR A 32 -22.27 11.09 -16.83
N PRO A 33 -23.23 10.20 -17.17
CA PRO A 33 -22.91 8.89 -17.70
C PRO A 33 -22.34 9.02 -19.12
N PHE A 34 -21.11 8.55 -19.33
CA PHE A 34 -20.41 8.61 -20.61
C PHE A 34 -20.17 7.20 -21.15
N GLY A 35 -20.41 6.96 -22.44
CA GLY A 35 -20.09 5.69 -23.09
C GLY A 35 -18.67 5.70 -23.66
N ILE A 36 -17.99 4.55 -23.64
CA ILE A 36 -16.66 4.41 -24.26
C ILE A 36 -16.84 3.97 -25.71
N ARG A 37 -16.25 4.73 -26.63
CA ARG A 37 -16.22 4.44 -28.07
C ARG A 37 -14.76 4.32 -28.51
N ILE A 38 -14.46 3.31 -29.33
CA ILE A 38 -13.18 3.22 -30.05
C ILE A 38 -13.55 3.24 -31.53
N GLY A 39 -13.14 4.32 -32.23
CA GLY A 39 -13.59 4.60 -33.59
C GLY A 39 -15.10 4.86 -33.66
N SER A 40 -15.78 4.24 -34.63
CA SER A 40 -17.25 4.32 -34.78
C SER A 40 -18.02 3.30 -33.93
N THR A 41 -17.33 2.32 -33.34
CA THR A 41 -17.97 1.23 -32.60
C THR A 41 -18.13 1.59 -31.13
N ARG A 42 -19.35 1.45 -30.60
CA ARG A 42 -19.63 1.60 -29.18
C ARG A 42 -19.25 0.30 -28.47
N ILE A 43 -18.14 0.30 -27.74
CA ILE A 43 -17.69 -0.87 -26.97
C ILE A 43 -18.53 -1.02 -25.71
N LEU A 44 -18.81 0.10 -25.02
CA LEU A 44 -19.53 0.06 -23.75
C LEU A 44 -20.54 1.22 -23.67
N GLY A 45 -21.79 0.87 -23.41
CA GLY A 45 -22.90 1.84 -23.31
C GLY A 45 -22.76 2.74 -22.08
N PRO A 46 -23.35 3.96 -22.07
CA PRO A 46 -23.22 4.93 -20.98
C PRO A 46 -23.60 4.39 -19.59
N THR A 47 -24.58 3.49 -19.54
CA THR A 47 -25.00 2.85 -18.28
C THR A 47 -23.99 1.79 -17.83
N SER A 48 -23.47 0.99 -18.77
CA SER A 48 -22.51 -0.08 -18.47
C SER A 48 -21.16 0.48 -18.03
N THR A 49 -20.67 1.55 -18.66
CA THR A 49 -19.47 2.27 -18.25
C THR A 49 -19.63 2.88 -16.86
N ALA A 50 -20.76 3.53 -16.57
CA ALA A 50 -20.99 4.12 -15.26
C ALA A 50 -20.91 3.08 -14.14
N ILE A 51 -21.54 1.92 -14.32
CA ILE A 51 -21.48 0.80 -13.35
C ILE A 51 -20.03 0.35 -13.12
N VAL A 52 -19.24 0.16 -14.19
CA VAL A 52 -17.84 -0.27 -14.07
C VAL A 52 -16.99 0.75 -13.31
N PHE A 53 -17.13 2.05 -13.63
CA PHE A 53 -16.41 3.11 -12.94
C PHE A 53 -16.82 3.25 -11.47
N ILE A 54 -18.10 3.09 -11.15
CA ILE A 54 -18.58 3.12 -9.77
C ILE A 54 -17.98 1.95 -8.98
N ILE A 55 -18.00 0.73 -9.53
CA ILE A 55 -17.40 -0.44 -8.88
C ILE A 55 -15.90 -0.24 -8.68
N GLY A 56 -15.17 0.18 -9.72
CA GLY A 56 -13.74 0.45 -9.63
C GLY A 56 -13.41 1.54 -8.61
N GLY A 57 -14.17 2.64 -8.61
CA GLY A 57 -14.01 3.75 -7.67
C GLY A 57 -14.28 3.33 -6.22
N LEU A 58 -15.30 2.51 -5.96
CA LEU A 58 -15.58 1.97 -4.63
C LEU A 58 -14.47 1.03 -4.14
N VAL A 59 -13.95 0.16 -5.01
CA VAL A 59 -12.81 -0.72 -4.68
C VAL A 59 -11.58 0.12 -4.34
N LEU A 60 -11.24 1.11 -5.16
CA LEU A 60 -10.13 2.03 -4.93
C LEU A 60 -10.31 2.77 -3.58
N LEU A 61 -11.52 3.24 -3.29
CA LEU A 61 -11.85 3.97 -2.06
C LEU A 61 -11.63 3.10 -0.82
N VAL A 62 -12.04 1.82 -0.85
CA VAL A 62 -11.81 0.88 0.25
C VAL A 62 -10.31 0.65 0.48
N ILE A 63 -9.53 0.46 -0.59
CA ILE A 63 -8.08 0.29 -0.52
C ILE A 63 -7.41 1.53 0.09
N THR A 64 -7.73 2.72 -0.42
CA THR A 64 -7.18 3.99 0.10
C THR A 64 -7.53 4.21 1.57
N LEU A 65 -8.77 3.93 1.99
CA LEU A 65 -9.17 4.05 3.40
C LEU A 65 -8.43 3.06 4.31
N ASN A 66 -8.20 1.83 3.85
CA ASN A 66 -7.41 0.85 4.60
C ASN A 66 -5.96 1.30 4.74
N LYS A 67 -5.34 1.83 3.68
CA LYS A 67 -3.99 2.43 3.72
C LYS A 67 -3.91 3.59 4.72
N VAL A 68 -4.89 4.50 4.71
CA VAL A 68 -4.94 5.64 5.66
C VAL A 68 -5.13 5.16 7.10
N ARG A 69 -5.99 4.16 7.35
CA ARG A 69 -6.20 3.60 8.70
C ARG A 69 -4.94 2.93 9.23
N LEU A 70 -4.28 2.14 8.39
CA LEU A 70 -3.02 1.49 8.71
C LEU A 70 -1.96 2.54 9.02
N ALA A 71 -1.75 3.50 8.12
CA ALA A 71 -0.80 4.59 8.29
C ALA A 71 -1.05 5.39 9.57
N ARG A 72 -2.31 5.72 9.88
CA ARG A 72 -2.69 6.42 11.11
C ARG A 72 -2.40 5.60 12.37
N ALA A 73 -2.66 4.31 12.34
CA ALA A 73 -2.38 3.43 13.47
C ALA A 73 -0.86 3.21 13.66
N LEU A 74 -0.06 3.21 12.57
CA LEU A 74 1.41 3.17 12.67
C LEU A 74 1.97 4.48 13.22
N ALA A 75 1.42 5.62 12.77
CA ALA A 75 1.81 6.94 13.28
C ALA A 75 1.45 7.10 14.77
N ALA A 76 0.30 6.58 15.21
CA ALA A 76 -0.12 6.64 16.62
C ALA A 76 0.73 5.76 17.54
N ASN A 77 1.21 4.60 17.06
CA ASN A 77 1.94 3.62 17.86
C ASN A 77 3.47 3.66 17.68
N GLY A 78 3.99 4.55 16.83
CA GLY A 78 5.44 4.67 16.58
C GLY A 78 6.06 3.38 16.03
N GLY A 79 5.68 3.02 14.80
CA GLY A 79 6.27 1.87 14.11
C GLY A 79 7.78 2.05 13.90
N LYS A 80 8.57 1.04 14.26
CA LYS A 80 10.02 1.00 14.04
C LYS A 80 10.40 -0.36 13.51
N ILE A 81 11.18 -0.38 12.44
CA ILE A 81 11.78 -1.61 11.92
C ILE A 81 13.21 -1.69 12.45
N VAL A 82 13.57 -2.79 13.11
CA VAL A 82 14.90 -3.02 13.65
C VAL A 82 15.52 -4.19 12.92
N VAL A 83 16.66 -3.97 12.29
CA VAL A 83 17.47 -5.01 11.64
C VAL A 83 18.65 -5.32 12.55
N ASP A 84 18.71 -6.55 13.06
CA ASP A 84 19.81 -7.03 13.88
C ASP A 84 20.43 -8.29 13.31
N ALA A 85 21.72 -8.22 12.94
CA ALA A 85 22.49 -9.25 12.25
C ALA A 85 21.73 -9.95 11.12
N ASP A 86 20.99 -11.01 11.42
CA ASP A 86 20.21 -11.83 10.48
C ASP A 86 18.69 -11.81 10.75
N SER A 87 18.20 -11.00 11.69
CA SER A 87 16.80 -10.91 12.09
C SER A 87 16.23 -9.51 11.89
N VAL A 88 15.02 -9.44 11.36
CA VAL A 88 14.30 -8.20 11.11
C VAL A 88 13.04 -8.20 11.96
N THR A 89 12.97 -7.25 12.89
CA THR A 89 11.78 -6.95 13.68
C THR A 89 10.98 -5.87 12.98
N TYR A 90 9.71 -6.12 12.70
CA TYR A 90 8.82 -5.19 12.02
C TYR A 90 7.47 -5.09 12.75
N PRO A 91 6.85 -3.90 12.75
CA PRO A 91 5.58 -3.69 13.41
C PRO A 91 4.43 -4.14 12.50
N ILE A 92 3.51 -4.94 13.04
CA ILE A 92 2.24 -5.29 12.42
C ILE A 92 1.12 -4.65 13.21
N ILE A 93 0.11 -4.13 12.52
CA ILE A 93 -1.10 -3.65 13.16
C ILE A 93 -2.20 -4.69 12.99
N LYS A 94 -2.62 -5.27 14.11
CA LYS A 94 -3.73 -6.22 14.15
C LYS A 94 -4.82 -5.64 15.05
N LYS A 95 -6.00 -5.41 14.49
CA LYS A 95 -7.16 -4.81 15.21
C LYS A 95 -6.84 -3.47 15.92
N GLY A 96 -5.90 -2.69 15.39
CA GLY A 96 -5.53 -1.37 15.93
C GLY A 96 -4.41 -1.40 16.98
N GLU A 97 -3.96 -2.58 17.39
CA GLU A 97 -2.83 -2.76 18.31
C GLU A 97 -1.56 -3.08 17.52
N LYS A 98 -0.43 -2.49 17.94
CA LYS A 98 0.89 -2.75 17.37
C LYS A 98 1.45 -4.02 17.99
N THR A 99 1.76 -5.00 17.16
CA THR A 99 2.49 -6.21 17.54
C THR A 99 3.77 -6.28 16.73
N ASP A 100 4.91 -6.44 17.40
CA ASP A 100 6.18 -6.62 16.71
C ASP A 100 6.34 -8.09 16.32
N LYS A 101 6.60 -8.36 15.03
CA LYS A 101 6.97 -9.68 14.52
C LYS A 101 8.43 -9.68 14.11
N ILE A 102 9.04 -10.86 14.15
CA ILE A 102 10.44 -11.06 13.78
C ILE A 102 10.49 -12.13 12.68
N PHE A 103 11.30 -11.90 11.66
CA PHE A 103 11.67 -12.91 10.66
C PHE A 103 13.19 -12.88 10.44
N LYS A 104 13.77 -13.98 9.96
CA LYS A 104 15.18 -14.01 9.60
C LYS A 104 15.37 -13.68 8.12
N ILE A 105 16.48 -13.03 7.79
CA ILE A 105 16.86 -12.72 6.40
C ILE A 105 17.09 -14.03 5.63
N SER A 106 17.66 -15.05 6.28
CA SER A 106 17.84 -16.39 5.69
C SER A 106 16.54 -17.11 5.33
N ASP A 107 15.42 -16.70 5.94
CA ASP A 107 14.10 -17.27 5.66
C ASP A 107 13.44 -16.57 4.44
N ILE A 108 14.06 -15.55 3.85
CA ILE A 108 13.54 -14.88 2.67
C ILE A 108 13.74 -15.78 1.45
N LYS A 109 12.62 -16.17 0.83
CA LYS A 109 12.58 -16.95 -0.41
C LYS A 109 12.55 -16.05 -1.64
N HIS A 110 11.78 -14.97 -1.59
CA HIS A 110 11.63 -14.05 -2.71
C HIS A 110 11.30 -12.63 -2.23
N LEU A 111 11.83 -11.62 -2.92
CA LEU A 111 11.52 -10.20 -2.71
C LEU A 111 10.93 -9.64 -4.00
N LYS A 112 9.76 -9.00 -3.91
CA LYS A 112 9.14 -8.31 -5.04
C LYS A 112 8.81 -6.89 -4.63
N TYR A 113 9.17 -5.93 -5.46
CA TYR A 113 8.71 -4.56 -5.31
C TYR A 113 7.60 -4.30 -6.33
N ASP A 114 6.49 -3.75 -5.87
CA ASP A 114 5.39 -3.27 -6.68
C ASP A 114 5.52 -1.75 -6.82
N ASP A 115 6.00 -1.30 -7.98
CA ASP A 115 6.19 0.11 -8.31
C ASP A 115 4.86 0.89 -8.39
N GLU A 116 3.73 0.21 -8.70
CA GLU A 116 2.42 0.86 -8.82
C GLU A 116 1.80 1.14 -7.44
N GLU A 117 1.89 0.17 -6.53
CA GLU A 117 1.36 0.28 -5.16
C GLU A 117 2.37 0.89 -4.19
N GLY A 118 3.66 0.94 -4.56
CA GLY A 118 4.77 1.37 -3.71
C GLY A 118 5.06 0.39 -2.57
N GLU A 119 4.87 -0.90 -2.83
CA GLU A 119 4.84 -1.97 -1.83
C GLU A 119 5.99 -2.96 -2.01
N LEU A 120 6.68 -3.29 -0.93
CA LEU A 120 7.66 -4.35 -0.86
C LEU A 120 6.99 -5.61 -0.31
N GLU A 121 6.85 -6.61 -1.16
CA GLU A 121 6.39 -7.95 -0.81
C GLU A 121 7.60 -8.85 -0.51
N ILE A 122 7.64 -9.38 0.70
CA ILE A 122 8.65 -10.32 1.19
C ILE A 122 7.96 -11.67 1.35
N PHE A 123 8.42 -12.66 0.59
CA PHE A 123 7.96 -14.05 0.69
C PHE A 123 8.98 -14.83 1.49
N LEU A 124 8.54 -15.40 2.61
CA LEU A 124 9.35 -16.26 3.44
C LEU A 124 9.27 -17.73 2.98
N THR A 125 10.19 -18.56 3.46
CA THR A 125 10.29 -20.00 3.16
C THR A 125 9.14 -20.81 3.74
N ASP A 126 8.45 -20.28 4.76
CA ASP A 126 7.24 -20.83 5.37
C ASP A 126 5.94 -20.44 4.64
N ASP A 127 6.08 -19.88 3.42
CA ASP A 127 5.01 -19.31 2.59
C ASP A 127 4.26 -18.13 3.25
N THR A 128 4.82 -17.52 4.29
CA THR A 128 4.31 -16.25 4.83
C THR A 128 4.66 -15.10 3.88
N GLN A 129 3.64 -14.35 3.44
CA GLN A 129 3.81 -13.08 2.72
C GLN A 129 3.76 -11.90 3.70
N ILE A 130 4.78 -11.04 3.64
CA ILE A 130 4.86 -9.78 4.39
C ILE A 130 4.85 -8.63 3.39
N THR A 131 3.90 -7.69 3.56
CA THR A 131 3.81 -6.49 2.72
C THR A 131 4.21 -5.27 3.55
N LEU A 132 5.20 -4.52 3.07
CA LEU A 132 5.67 -3.27 3.66
C LEU A 132 5.50 -2.13 2.65
N HIS A 133 4.96 -0.99 3.07
CA HIS A 133 4.79 0.16 2.19
C HIS A 133 6.05 1.03 2.23
N ALA A 134 6.66 1.29 1.08
CA ALA A 134 7.84 2.16 0.98
C ALA A 134 7.54 3.58 1.50
N GLY A 135 6.32 4.07 1.30
CA GLY A 135 5.87 5.39 1.78
C GLY A 135 5.70 5.52 3.30
N PHE A 136 5.84 4.42 4.07
CA PHE A 136 5.82 4.49 5.54
C PHE A 136 7.22 4.67 6.15
N PHE A 137 8.27 4.50 5.35
CA PHE A 137 9.62 4.87 5.74
C PHE A 137 9.75 6.40 5.78
N GLU A 138 10.66 6.88 6.62
CA GLU A 138 10.95 8.31 6.76
C GLU A 138 11.40 8.97 5.44
N SER A 139 12.11 8.23 4.59
CA SER A 139 12.52 8.66 3.24
C SER A 139 12.76 7.47 2.32
N PHE A 140 12.74 7.71 1.01
CA PHE A 140 13.05 6.67 0.01
C PHE A 140 14.47 6.10 0.18
N GLU A 141 15.45 6.93 0.52
CA GLU A 141 16.82 6.49 0.84
C GLU A 141 16.85 5.46 1.98
N ARG A 142 16.05 5.67 3.04
CA ARG A 142 15.94 4.73 4.17
C ARG A 142 15.28 3.42 3.76
N TYR A 143 14.32 3.48 2.85
CA TYR A 143 13.72 2.30 2.24
C TYR A 143 14.76 1.53 1.41
N GLU A 144 15.53 2.20 0.54
CA GLU A 144 16.58 1.55 -0.27
C GLU A 144 17.67 0.93 0.59
N GLU A 145 18.09 1.61 1.66
CA GLU A 145 19.03 1.03 2.64
C GLU A 145 18.47 -0.23 3.29
N PHE A 146 17.20 -0.24 3.68
CA PHE A 146 16.55 -1.42 4.25
C PHE A 146 16.46 -2.55 3.21
N PHE A 147 16.05 -2.23 1.98
CA PHE A 147 15.93 -3.20 0.89
C PHE A 147 17.28 -3.82 0.52
N ALA A 148 18.36 -3.03 0.52
CA ALA A 148 19.73 -3.51 0.31
C ALA A 148 20.18 -4.47 1.41
N LEU A 149 19.73 -4.28 2.66
CA LEU A 149 20.02 -5.21 3.76
C LEU A 149 19.31 -6.55 3.60
N LEU A 150 18.10 -6.57 3.03
CA LEU A 150 17.35 -7.82 2.80
C LEU A 150 17.88 -8.65 1.62
N LYS A 151 18.59 -8.01 0.68
CA LYS A 151 19.19 -8.68 -0.49
C LYS A 151 20.52 -9.39 -0.19
N LYS A 152 21.02 -9.25 1.04
CA LYS A 152 22.33 -9.76 1.45
C LYS A 152 22.24 -11.22 1.87
#